data_AF-A0A674NJL8-F1
#
_entry.id   AF-A0A674NJL8-F1
#
_cell.length_a   1.000
_cell.length_b   1.000
_cell.length_c   1.000
_cell.angle_alpha   90.00
_cell.angle_beta   90.00
_cell.angle_gamma   90.00
#
_symmetry.space_group_name_H-M   'P 1'
#
loop_
_entity.id
_entity.type
_entity.pdbx_description
1 polymer ?
#
loop_
_entity_poly.entity_id
_entity_poly.type
_entity_poly.pdbx_seq_one_letter_code
_entity_poly.pdbx_strand_id
1 'polypeptide(L)'
;MADTVDNTIFVKRSKVKKKILRKQLKASHILLKHEGISTVSQPTKSLVVANGGLGNGVSRQELSAVLKEFGEIERLVMPPQKPYAFVTYRSEAGAQKAHAQLNGKSLKCEDNVVTLYLSYVQSVPCEEAGSLSLPVGLTLLDSFVSPEEEALLLAALDWSPAQKAMKHRRVKHYGFEFRYDNNNVDKDKPLPAGIPAECLPILERCLSNQIIDILPDQLTVNQYESGQGIPPHIDTHSAFEETILSLSLGAQTVMDFRHPDGGLVALVLPGRSLLVMKGESRYLWTHGITPRKCDVVPSCDPQSSAPVPTDNQTQSRLTLSRRGTRTSFTFRRIRHEPCRCGFPSVCDSQRVSAVPEPSLPSLPTCHADAAHLEKEYVHRVYNSIAPHFSSTRHSPWPRVCHFLSSLPPGSMVADVGCGNGKYLSVNPEVIVGCDRSSALIQICAERGFQVFVSDALMLPLHSASFDACISIAVIHHFSTQERRLAAVRELVRLLKPGGQALIYVWAYEQEYNKQRSKYLKEQKNIQCVSKLRSSVTVFHRYYHLFQQGELEHLCGQITGVKVESSYHDQGNWCVLVEKTA
;
A
#
# COMPACT_ATOMS: atom_id res chain seq x y z
N MET A 1 7.66 -10.03 -73.23
CA MET A 1 6.47 -10.84 -72.94
C MET A 1 6.20 -10.71 -71.45
N ALA A 2 4.98 -10.35 -71.10
CA ALA A 2 4.58 -9.81 -69.80
C ALA A 2 4.45 -10.91 -68.74
N ASP A 3 4.96 -10.66 -67.54
CA ASP A 3 4.54 -11.34 -66.32
C ASP A 3 3.62 -10.41 -65.53
N THR A 4 2.38 -10.87 -65.42
CA THR A 4 1.26 -10.29 -64.67
C THR A 4 1.51 -10.37 -63.17
N VAL A 5 1.58 -9.20 -62.51
CA VAL A 5 1.50 -9.08 -61.05
C VAL A 5 0.04 -9.20 -60.63
N ASP A 6 -0.22 -10.24 -59.84
CA ASP A 6 -1.52 -10.57 -59.28
C ASP A 6 -1.96 -9.51 -58.24
N ASN A 7 -3.19 -9.04 -58.41
CA ASN A 7 -3.73 -7.85 -57.76
C ASN A 7 -4.55 -8.31 -56.54
N THR A 8 -3.93 -8.50 -55.38
CA THR A 8 -4.68 -8.89 -54.17
C THR A 8 -5.29 -7.69 -53.46
N ILE A 9 -6.61 -7.65 -53.51
CA ILE A 9 -7.56 -6.68 -52.98
C ILE A 9 -7.31 -6.37 -51.48
N PHE A 10 -6.86 -5.15 -51.18
CA PHE A 10 -6.92 -4.59 -49.82
C PHE A 10 -8.36 -4.21 -49.46
N VAL A 11 -9.11 -5.14 -48.87
CA VAL A 11 -10.42 -4.84 -48.28
C VAL A 11 -10.23 -3.79 -47.17
N LYS A 12 -10.74 -2.57 -47.38
CA LYS A 12 -10.77 -1.49 -46.38
C LYS A 12 -11.53 -1.95 -45.13
N ARG A 13 -10.80 -2.48 -44.13
CA ARG A 13 -11.38 -2.82 -42.81
C ARG A 13 -11.98 -1.56 -42.18
N SER A 14 -13.23 -1.66 -41.70
CA SER A 14 -13.93 -0.57 -41.02
C SER A 14 -13.12 -0.04 -39.82
N LYS A 15 -13.27 1.25 -39.49
CA LYS A 15 -12.56 1.89 -38.35
C LYS A 15 -12.73 1.10 -37.05
N VAL A 16 -13.89 0.49 -36.83
CA VAL A 16 -14.20 -0.37 -35.67
C VAL A 16 -13.37 -1.66 -35.68
N LYS A 17 -13.31 -2.38 -36.82
CA LYS A 17 -12.49 -3.60 -36.95
C LYS A 17 -11.01 -3.33 -36.72
N LYS A 18 -10.49 -2.18 -37.20
CA LYS A 18 -9.10 -1.76 -36.93
C LYS A 18 -8.85 -1.47 -35.45
N LYS A 19 -9.81 -0.87 -34.74
CA LYS A 19 -9.72 -0.58 -33.29
C LYS A 19 -9.69 -1.88 -32.46
N ILE A 20 -10.56 -2.84 -32.78
CA ILE A 20 -10.62 -4.15 -32.10
C ILE A 20 -9.29 -4.89 -32.27
N LEU A 21 -8.78 -4.99 -33.51
CA LEU A 21 -7.52 -5.68 -33.80
C LEU A 21 -6.32 -5.05 -33.05
N ARG A 22 -6.24 -3.72 -33.01
CA ARG A 22 -5.18 -3.02 -32.25
C ARG A 22 -5.24 -3.33 -30.76
N LYS A 23 -6.44 -3.39 -30.18
CA LYS A 23 -6.65 -3.72 -28.75
C LYS A 23 -6.32 -5.18 -28.45
N GLN A 24 -6.72 -6.08 -29.35
CA GLN A 24 -6.39 -7.51 -29.27
C GLN A 24 -4.87 -7.75 -29.33
N LEU A 25 -4.17 -7.14 -30.30
CA LEU A 25 -2.71 -7.23 -30.41
C LEU A 25 -1.99 -6.66 -29.17
N LYS A 26 -2.50 -5.54 -28.63
CA LYS A 26 -1.97 -4.98 -27.38
C LYS A 26 -2.15 -5.94 -26.21
N ALA A 27 -3.33 -6.56 -26.07
CA ALA A 27 -3.60 -7.54 -25.02
C ALA A 27 -2.69 -8.78 -25.16
N SER A 28 -2.55 -9.33 -26.37
CA SER A 28 -1.64 -10.43 -26.67
C SER A 28 -0.19 -10.11 -26.31
N HIS A 29 0.29 -8.90 -26.63
CA HIS A 29 1.65 -8.49 -26.28
C HIS A 29 1.86 -8.37 -24.77
N ILE A 30 0.86 -7.89 -24.02
CA ILE A 30 0.91 -7.81 -22.55
C ILE A 30 0.94 -9.21 -21.93
N LEU A 31 0.07 -10.11 -22.40
CA LEU A 31 0.02 -11.52 -21.97
C LEU A 31 1.36 -12.23 -22.20
N LEU A 32 1.96 -12.03 -23.38
CA LEU A 32 3.27 -12.62 -23.70
C LEU A 32 4.38 -12.04 -22.81
N LYS A 33 4.44 -10.70 -22.68
CA LYS A 33 5.51 -10.01 -21.96
C LYS A 33 5.50 -10.30 -20.45
N HIS A 34 4.33 -10.38 -19.84
CA HIS A 34 4.20 -10.46 -18.38
C HIS A 34 3.90 -11.87 -17.86
N GLU A 35 3.33 -12.74 -18.69
CA GLU A 35 2.86 -14.08 -18.26
C GLU A 35 3.47 -15.21 -19.10
N GLY A 36 4.25 -14.89 -20.15
CA GLY A 36 4.86 -15.88 -21.05
C GLY A 36 3.87 -16.61 -21.98
N ILE A 37 2.64 -16.10 -22.11
CA ILE A 37 1.57 -16.79 -22.87
C ILE A 37 1.47 -16.22 -24.28
N SER A 38 1.74 -17.07 -25.28
CA SER A 38 1.62 -16.74 -26.70
C SER A 38 0.21 -16.99 -27.24
N THR A 39 -0.32 -16.03 -27.99
CA THR A 39 -1.58 -16.20 -28.74
C THR A 39 -1.30 -16.68 -30.16
N VAL A 40 -2.13 -17.57 -30.68
CA VAL A 40 -2.02 -18.12 -32.04
C VAL A 40 -3.10 -17.56 -32.98
N SER A 41 -2.82 -17.56 -34.29
CA SER A 41 -3.77 -17.12 -35.32
C SER A 41 -4.72 -18.22 -35.76
N GLN A 42 -4.30 -19.48 -35.67
CA GLN A 42 -5.13 -20.63 -36.00
C GLN A 42 -6.15 -20.91 -34.89
N PRO A 43 -7.38 -21.30 -35.22
CA PRO A 43 -8.36 -21.69 -34.23
C PRO A 43 -7.89 -22.85 -33.34
N THR A 44 -8.22 -22.76 -32.06
CA THR A 44 -7.97 -23.80 -31.05
C THR A 44 -9.20 -23.91 -30.15
N LYS A 45 -9.29 -24.99 -29.37
CA LYS A 45 -10.34 -25.15 -28.34
C LYS A 45 -10.26 -24.12 -27.21
N SER A 46 -9.10 -23.47 -27.04
CA SER A 46 -8.79 -22.63 -25.89
C SER A 46 -8.61 -21.17 -26.29
N LEU A 47 -9.26 -20.29 -25.55
CA LEU A 47 -9.24 -18.84 -25.76
C LEU A 47 -8.80 -18.14 -24.49
N VAL A 48 -7.99 -17.08 -24.65
CA VAL A 48 -7.87 -16.05 -23.63
C VAL A 48 -8.95 -15.00 -23.84
N VAL A 49 -9.63 -14.64 -22.76
CA VAL A 49 -10.65 -13.59 -22.70
C VAL A 49 -10.06 -12.40 -21.96
N ALA A 50 -9.42 -11.50 -22.69
CA ALA A 50 -8.88 -10.27 -22.13
C ALA A 50 -10.01 -9.35 -21.65
N ASN A 51 -9.75 -8.67 -20.54
CA ASN A 51 -10.69 -7.90 -19.72
C ASN A 51 -11.76 -8.75 -19.00
N GLY A 52 -11.88 -10.04 -19.30
CA GLY A 52 -12.85 -10.96 -18.67
C GLY A 52 -12.41 -11.54 -17.33
N GLY A 53 -11.37 -11.01 -16.68
CA GLY A 53 -10.82 -11.58 -15.45
C GLY A 53 -11.37 -10.95 -14.16
N LEU A 54 -11.11 -11.64 -13.04
CA LEU A 54 -11.51 -11.19 -11.69
C LEU A 54 -10.90 -9.83 -11.33
N GLY A 55 -9.66 -9.57 -11.78
CA GLY A 55 -8.96 -8.30 -11.57
C GLY A 55 -9.60 -7.12 -12.30
N ASN A 56 -10.53 -7.37 -13.23
CA ASN A 56 -11.29 -6.35 -13.94
C ASN A 56 -12.78 -6.33 -13.53
N GLY A 57 -13.12 -6.96 -12.40
CA GLY A 57 -14.46 -6.93 -11.83
C GLY A 57 -15.48 -7.85 -12.52
N VAL A 58 -15.03 -8.81 -13.33
CA VAL A 58 -15.90 -9.79 -13.99
C VAL A 58 -16.01 -11.05 -13.15
N SER A 59 -17.21 -11.42 -12.72
CA SER A 59 -17.47 -12.67 -11.99
C SER A 59 -17.50 -13.90 -12.89
N ARG A 60 -17.34 -15.08 -12.30
CA ARG A 60 -17.43 -16.35 -13.04
C ARG A 60 -18.81 -16.57 -13.63
N GLN A 61 -19.87 -16.23 -12.90
CA GLN A 61 -21.25 -16.39 -13.34
C GLN A 61 -21.54 -15.52 -14.56
N GLU A 62 -21.17 -14.23 -14.51
CA GLU A 62 -21.35 -13.29 -15.62
C GLU A 62 -20.61 -13.76 -16.88
N LEU A 63 -19.33 -14.12 -16.75
CA LEU A 63 -18.56 -14.56 -17.90
C LEU A 63 -19.04 -15.93 -18.43
N SER A 64 -19.30 -16.87 -17.53
CA SER A 64 -19.77 -18.21 -17.92
C SER A 64 -21.13 -18.19 -18.60
N ALA A 65 -22.04 -17.30 -18.20
CA ALA A 65 -23.37 -17.18 -18.82
C ALA A 65 -23.23 -16.87 -20.31
N VAL A 66 -22.42 -15.86 -20.64
CA VAL A 66 -22.20 -15.44 -22.03
C VAL A 66 -21.39 -16.46 -22.82
N LEU A 67 -20.36 -17.07 -22.22
CA LEU A 67 -19.54 -18.07 -22.92
C LEU A 67 -20.32 -19.35 -23.27
N LYS A 68 -21.28 -19.76 -22.44
CA LYS A 68 -22.10 -20.97 -22.65
C LYS A 68 -23.04 -20.87 -23.85
N GLU A 69 -23.39 -19.65 -24.29
CA GLU A 69 -24.21 -19.44 -25.50
C GLU A 69 -23.54 -19.95 -26.78
N PHE A 70 -22.21 -20.10 -26.78
CA PHE A 70 -21.43 -20.48 -27.96
C PHE A 70 -20.97 -21.94 -27.97
N GLY A 71 -21.17 -22.68 -26.89
CA GLY A 71 -20.84 -24.10 -26.79
C GLY A 71 -20.62 -24.58 -25.36
N GLU A 72 -20.44 -25.89 -25.21
CA GLU A 72 -20.16 -26.51 -23.91
C GLU A 72 -18.72 -26.20 -23.46
N ILE A 73 -18.60 -25.58 -22.27
CA ILE A 73 -17.33 -25.21 -21.66
C ILE A 73 -16.77 -26.43 -20.92
N GLU A 74 -15.57 -26.85 -21.28
CA GLU A 74 -14.81 -27.89 -20.58
C GLU A 74 -14.12 -27.32 -19.35
N ARG A 75 -13.51 -26.13 -19.48
CA ARG A 75 -12.76 -25.48 -18.39
C ARG A 75 -12.83 -23.96 -18.48
N LEU A 76 -13.04 -23.30 -17.35
CA LEU A 76 -12.96 -21.84 -17.22
C LEU A 76 -11.99 -21.49 -16.09
N VAL A 77 -10.81 -20.97 -16.44
CA VAL A 77 -9.77 -20.55 -15.49
C VAL A 77 -9.81 -19.04 -15.35
N MET A 78 -9.97 -18.54 -14.13
CA MET A 78 -9.98 -17.12 -13.83
C MET A 78 -8.91 -16.83 -12.78
N PRO A 79 -7.67 -16.50 -13.21
CA PRO A 79 -6.59 -16.26 -12.27
C PRO A 79 -6.91 -15.10 -11.31
N PRO A 80 -6.55 -15.20 -10.03
CA PRO A 80 -6.85 -14.17 -9.05
C PRO A 80 -6.16 -12.86 -9.42
N GLN A 81 -6.86 -11.73 -9.26
CA GLN A 81 -6.37 -10.37 -9.53
C GLN A 81 -5.90 -10.08 -10.97
N LYS A 82 -6.02 -11.03 -11.91
CA LYS A 82 -5.66 -10.79 -13.32
C LYS A 82 -6.84 -10.24 -14.11
N PRO A 83 -6.60 -9.34 -15.08
CA PRO A 83 -7.65 -8.74 -15.90
C PRO A 83 -8.04 -9.63 -17.09
N TYR A 84 -7.78 -10.94 -17.06
CA TYR A 84 -8.13 -11.88 -18.12
C TYR A 84 -8.56 -13.23 -17.54
N ALA A 85 -9.24 -14.02 -18.34
CA ALA A 85 -9.61 -15.40 -18.05
C ALA A 85 -9.26 -16.31 -19.23
N PHE A 86 -9.22 -17.62 -19.01
CA PHE A 86 -9.07 -18.62 -20.06
C PHE A 86 -10.29 -19.52 -20.11
N VAL A 87 -10.79 -19.79 -21.30
CA VAL A 87 -11.88 -20.73 -21.54
C VAL A 87 -11.41 -21.81 -22.50
N THR A 88 -11.70 -23.06 -22.18
CA THR A 88 -11.54 -24.22 -23.07
C THR A 88 -12.93 -24.78 -23.35
N TYR A 89 -13.30 -24.84 -24.62
CA TYR A 89 -14.53 -25.48 -25.08
C TYR A 89 -14.28 -26.95 -25.41
N ARG A 90 -15.30 -27.81 -25.28
CA ARG A 90 -15.19 -29.21 -25.69
C ARG A 90 -14.91 -29.37 -27.19
N SER A 91 -15.42 -28.44 -28.01
CA SER A 91 -15.22 -28.41 -29.46
C SER A 91 -14.58 -27.09 -29.92
N GLU A 92 -13.72 -27.19 -30.94
CA GLU A 92 -13.10 -26.02 -31.57
C GLU A 92 -14.14 -25.10 -32.23
N ALA A 93 -15.22 -25.67 -32.76
CA ALA A 93 -16.34 -24.93 -33.31
C ALA A 93 -16.98 -23.97 -32.28
N GLY A 94 -17.05 -24.36 -31.00
CA GLY A 94 -17.55 -23.49 -29.94
C GLY A 94 -16.62 -22.29 -29.68
N ALA A 95 -15.31 -22.54 -29.64
CA ALA A 95 -14.31 -21.48 -29.52
C ALA A 95 -14.33 -20.52 -30.73
N GLN A 96 -14.46 -21.05 -31.95
CA GLN A 96 -14.57 -20.21 -33.15
C GLN A 96 -15.80 -19.31 -33.13
N LYS A 97 -16.97 -19.84 -32.72
CA LYS A 97 -18.20 -19.05 -32.57
C LYS A 97 -18.04 -17.96 -31.51
N ALA A 98 -17.48 -18.30 -30.34
CA ALA A 98 -17.22 -17.34 -29.27
C ALA A 98 -16.26 -16.23 -29.74
N HIS A 99 -15.16 -16.58 -30.41
CA HIS A 99 -14.21 -15.61 -30.95
C HIS A 99 -14.86 -14.65 -31.96
N ALA A 100 -15.64 -15.19 -32.91
CA ALA A 100 -16.27 -14.39 -33.94
C ALA A 100 -17.33 -13.42 -33.39
N GLN A 101 -18.08 -13.81 -32.36
CA GLN A 101 -19.25 -13.08 -31.88
C GLN A 101 -18.99 -12.23 -30.63
N LEU A 102 -18.09 -12.64 -29.73
CA LEU A 102 -17.79 -11.92 -28.49
C LEU A 102 -16.61 -10.95 -28.59
N ASN A 103 -15.73 -11.12 -29.57
CA ASN A 103 -14.55 -10.27 -29.67
C ASN A 103 -14.92 -8.81 -29.97
N GLY A 104 -14.63 -7.91 -29.04
CA GLY A 104 -15.02 -6.50 -29.08
C GLY A 104 -16.44 -6.20 -28.57
N LYS A 105 -17.17 -7.18 -28.03
CA LYS A 105 -18.46 -6.97 -27.38
C LYS A 105 -18.30 -6.48 -25.94
N SER A 106 -19.28 -5.72 -25.48
CA SER A 106 -19.34 -5.25 -24.10
C SER A 106 -20.16 -6.20 -23.25
N LEU A 107 -19.59 -6.65 -22.15
CA LEU A 107 -20.24 -7.35 -21.06
C LEU A 107 -20.68 -6.30 -20.03
N LYS A 108 -21.98 -6.27 -19.72
CA LYS A 108 -22.50 -5.51 -18.57
C LYS A 108 -22.25 -6.35 -17.32
N CYS A 109 -21.41 -5.86 -16.43
CA CYS A 109 -21.27 -6.36 -15.07
C CYS A 109 -22.05 -5.41 -14.14
N GLU A 110 -22.36 -5.85 -12.92
CA GLU A 110 -23.23 -5.08 -12.01
C GLU A 110 -22.81 -3.59 -11.85
N ASP A 111 -21.51 -3.33 -11.69
CA ASP A 111 -20.98 -1.98 -11.43
C ASP A 111 -20.18 -1.38 -12.60
N ASN A 112 -19.94 -2.14 -13.68
CA ASN A 112 -19.04 -1.73 -14.77
C ASN A 112 -19.44 -2.34 -16.12
N VAL A 113 -19.08 -1.66 -17.21
CA VAL A 113 -19.21 -2.19 -18.57
C VAL A 113 -17.83 -2.50 -19.12
N VAL A 114 -17.59 -3.76 -19.47
CA VAL A 114 -16.28 -4.26 -19.86
C VAL A 114 -16.30 -4.75 -21.31
N THR A 115 -15.41 -4.25 -22.16
CA THR A 115 -15.25 -4.80 -23.53
C THR A 115 -14.31 -5.99 -23.53
N LEU A 116 -14.80 -7.16 -23.96
CA LEU A 116 -14.03 -8.40 -24.04
C LEU A 116 -13.22 -8.46 -25.34
N TYR A 117 -11.99 -8.97 -25.26
CA TYR A 117 -11.16 -9.27 -26.45
C TYR A 117 -10.66 -10.70 -26.38
N LEU A 118 -10.95 -11.49 -27.42
CA LEU A 118 -10.68 -12.92 -27.42
C LEU A 118 -9.54 -13.24 -28.38
N SER A 119 -8.62 -14.09 -27.97
CA SER A 119 -7.52 -14.61 -28.82
C SER A 119 -7.33 -16.10 -28.56
N TYR A 120 -6.98 -16.86 -29.60
CA TYR A 120 -6.67 -18.29 -29.45
C TYR A 120 -5.34 -18.48 -28.72
N VAL A 121 -5.28 -19.51 -27.89
CA VAL A 121 -4.06 -19.95 -27.19
C VAL A 121 -3.87 -21.45 -27.39
N GLN A 122 -2.62 -21.88 -27.41
CA GLN A 122 -2.27 -23.29 -27.66
C GLN A 122 -2.46 -24.17 -26.41
N SER A 123 -2.20 -23.60 -25.23
CA SER A 123 -2.46 -24.23 -23.94
C SER A 123 -2.92 -23.17 -22.93
N VAL A 124 -3.70 -23.61 -21.94
CA VAL A 124 -4.07 -22.79 -20.79
C VAL A 124 -3.04 -23.11 -19.69
N PRO A 125 -2.40 -22.10 -19.06
CA PRO A 125 -1.51 -22.36 -17.94
C PRO A 125 -2.29 -23.09 -16.84
N CYS A 126 -1.78 -24.23 -16.43
CA CYS A 126 -2.20 -24.87 -15.19
C CYS A 126 -1.24 -24.35 -14.13
N GLU A 127 -1.57 -23.24 -13.47
CA GLU A 127 -0.89 -22.92 -12.23
C GLU A 127 -1.33 -23.97 -11.20
N GLU A 128 -0.43 -24.89 -10.89
CA GLU A 128 -0.50 -25.66 -9.65
C GLU A 128 -0.29 -24.68 -8.51
N ALA A 129 -1.38 -24.16 -7.95
CA ALA A 129 -1.31 -23.45 -6.69
C ALA A 129 -0.89 -24.47 -5.62
N GLY A 130 0.27 -24.28 -5.01
CA GLY A 130 0.62 -25.04 -3.81
C GLY A 130 -0.49 -24.88 -2.78
N SER A 131 -0.95 -25.98 -2.20
CA SER A 131 -1.86 -25.94 -1.06
C SER A 131 -1.17 -25.16 0.05
N LEU A 132 -1.57 -23.92 0.27
CA LEU A 132 -1.14 -23.21 1.47
C LEU A 132 -2.03 -23.71 2.60
N SER A 133 -1.46 -24.56 3.44
CA SER A 133 -2.08 -24.92 4.71
C SER A 133 -2.38 -23.65 5.51
N LEU A 134 -3.45 -23.70 6.32
CA LEU A 134 -3.74 -22.61 7.24
C LEU A 134 -2.53 -22.41 8.18
N PRO A 135 -2.27 -21.15 8.60
CA PRO A 135 -1.25 -20.85 9.60
C PRO A 135 -1.37 -21.78 10.82
N VAL A 136 -0.24 -22.25 11.36
CA VAL A 136 -0.25 -23.14 12.52
C VAL A 136 -0.93 -22.46 13.70
N GLY A 137 -1.89 -23.16 14.32
CA GLY A 137 -2.71 -22.64 15.41
C GLY A 137 -3.91 -21.78 14.98
N LEU A 138 -4.19 -21.67 13.68
CA LEU A 138 -5.41 -21.06 13.16
C LEU A 138 -6.50 -22.12 12.96
N THR A 139 -7.71 -21.87 13.45
CA THR A 139 -8.86 -22.76 13.24
C THR A 139 -10.10 -21.93 12.91
N LEU A 140 -10.84 -22.32 11.89
CA LEU A 140 -12.12 -21.71 11.52
C LEU A 140 -13.24 -22.72 11.79
N LEU A 141 -14.21 -22.32 12.62
CA LEU A 141 -15.42 -23.09 12.90
C LEU A 141 -16.59 -22.46 12.17
N ASP A 142 -17.08 -23.12 11.13
CA ASP A 142 -18.22 -22.65 10.35
C ASP A 142 -19.53 -22.87 11.10
N SER A 143 -20.50 -21.97 10.89
CA SER A 143 -21.84 -22.03 11.49
C SER A 143 -21.83 -22.26 13.01
N PHE A 144 -20.88 -21.62 13.70
CA PHE A 144 -20.66 -21.75 15.13
C PHE A 144 -21.81 -21.18 15.97
N VAL A 145 -22.51 -20.17 15.45
CA VAL A 145 -23.71 -19.58 16.05
C VAL A 145 -24.91 -19.76 15.15
N SER A 146 -26.11 -19.87 15.74
CA SER A 146 -27.36 -19.95 14.99
C SER A 146 -27.77 -18.57 14.42
N PRO A 147 -28.67 -18.51 13.43
CA PRO A 147 -29.24 -17.24 12.96
C PRO A 147 -29.94 -16.43 14.06
N GLU A 148 -30.57 -17.10 15.03
CA GLU A 148 -31.22 -16.46 16.18
C GLU A 148 -30.19 -15.85 17.13
N GLU A 149 -29.10 -16.58 17.43
CA GLU A 149 -27.97 -16.08 18.22
C GLU A 149 -27.30 -14.88 17.53
N GLU A 150 -27.08 -14.96 16.22
CA GLU A 150 -26.56 -13.84 15.42
C GLU A 150 -27.44 -12.59 15.53
N ALA A 151 -28.76 -12.74 15.44
CA ALA A 151 -29.70 -11.63 15.58
C ALA A 151 -29.66 -11.00 16.97
N LEU A 152 -29.62 -11.83 18.03
CA LEU A 152 -29.52 -11.36 19.42
C LEU A 152 -28.23 -10.57 19.67
N LEU A 153 -27.08 -11.08 19.21
CA LEU A 153 -25.80 -10.39 19.36
C LEU A 153 -25.77 -9.04 18.63
N LEU A 154 -26.30 -8.99 17.40
CA LEU A 154 -26.34 -7.76 16.61
C LEU A 154 -27.30 -6.73 17.23
N ALA A 155 -28.41 -7.18 17.82
CA ALA A 155 -29.38 -6.33 18.50
C ALA A 155 -28.84 -5.76 19.83
N ALA A 156 -27.97 -6.49 20.53
CA ALA A 156 -27.33 -6.03 21.78
C ALA A 156 -26.35 -4.87 21.57
N LEU A 157 -26.00 -4.52 20.32
CA LEU A 157 -25.08 -3.43 20.01
C LEU A 157 -25.79 -2.08 19.99
N ASP A 158 -25.69 -1.34 21.09
CA ASP A 158 -26.01 0.09 21.09
C ASP A 158 -24.85 0.91 20.48
N TRP A 159 -25.09 1.60 19.36
CA TRP A 159 -24.09 2.46 18.73
C TRP A 159 -24.10 3.92 19.25
N SER A 160 -24.93 4.22 20.25
CA SER A 160 -25.04 5.53 20.90
C SER A 160 -24.33 5.58 22.28
N PRO A 161 -23.82 6.74 22.74
CA PRO A 161 -23.56 7.98 22.00
C PRO A 161 -22.35 7.82 21.07
N ALA A 162 -22.09 8.79 20.20
CA ALA A 162 -21.06 8.77 19.15
C ALA A 162 -19.65 8.44 19.67
N GLN A 163 -19.33 7.15 19.78
CA GLN A 163 -17.98 6.67 20.00
C GLN A 163 -17.15 6.94 18.74
N LYS A 164 -15.85 7.19 18.93
CA LYS A 164 -14.89 7.61 17.90
C LYS A 164 -15.07 6.81 16.60
N ALA A 165 -15.76 7.40 15.63
CA ALA A 165 -15.75 6.89 14.27
C ALA A 165 -14.31 6.96 13.77
N MET A 166 -13.64 5.81 13.71
CA MET A 166 -12.38 5.71 12.99
C MET A 166 -12.68 5.99 11.53
N LYS A 167 -11.76 6.67 10.81
CA LYS A 167 -11.95 7.10 9.41
C LYS A 167 -12.44 6.00 8.45
N HIS A 168 -12.35 4.72 8.84
CA HIS A 168 -12.58 3.57 7.98
C HIS A 168 -13.49 2.47 8.55
N ARG A 169 -13.99 2.55 9.80
CA ARG A 169 -14.92 1.56 10.39
C ARG A 169 -15.51 2.04 11.72
N ARG A 170 -16.63 1.48 12.16
CA ARG A 170 -17.16 1.68 13.52
C ARG A 170 -16.51 0.68 14.48
N VAL A 171 -16.12 1.14 15.67
CA VAL A 171 -15.51 0.28 16.70
C VAL A 171 -16.09 0.60 18.06
N LYS A 172 -16.36 -0.44 18.85
CA LYS A 172 -16.83 -0.35 20.23
C LYS A 172 -16.09 -1.36 21.11
N HIS A 173 -15.72 -0.95 22.32
CA HIS A 173 -14.96 -1.78 23.26
C HIS A 173 -15.80 -2.10 24.51
N TYR A 174 -15.58 -3.28 25.06
CA TYR A 174 -16.24 -3.83 26.24
C TYR A 174 -15.20 -4.50 27.15
N GLY A 175 -15.45 -4.49 28.46
CA GLY A 175 -14.50 -4.96 29.47
C GLY A 175 -13.31 -4.01 29.67
N PHE A 176 -12.52 -3.77 28.63
CA PHE A 176 -11.43 -2.79 28.65
C PHE A 176 -11.34 -1.99 27.34
N GLU A 177 -10.99 -0.71 27.43
CA GLU A 177 -10.77 0.13 26.26
C GLU A 177 -9.36 -0.13 25.67
N PHE A 178 -9.32 -0.58 24.41
CA PHE A 178 -8.08 -0.60 23.63
C PHE A 178 -7.70 0.81 23.17
N ARG A 179 -6.51 1.27 23.55
CA ARG A 179 -5.99 2.60 23.24
C ARG A 179 -5.15 2.56 21.97
N TYR A 180 -5.66 3.14 20.88
CA TYR A 180 -5.03 3.10 19.55
C TYR A 180 -3.80 4.00 19.40
N ASP A 181 -3.58 4.91 20.33
CA ASP A 181 -2.39 5.77 20.42
C ASP A 181 -1.15 4.96 20.80
N ASN A 182 -1.29 4.06 21.78
CA ASN A 182 -0.21 3.18 22.26
C ASN A 182 -0.40 1.70 21.91
N ASN A 183 -1.49 1.34 21.21
CA ASN A 183 -1.95 -0.02 20.92
C ASN A 183 -1.87 -0.95 22.13
N ASN A 184 -2.30 -0.47 23.28
CA ASN A 184 -2.34 -1.25 24.51
C ASN A 184 -3.68 -1.04 25.23
N VAL A 185 -3.83 -1.70 26.37
CA VAL A 185 -4.97 -1.58 27.26
C VAL A 185 -4.47 -1.00 28.58
N ASP A 186 -5.23 -0.05 29.13
CA ASP A 186 -5.00 0.44 30.49
C ASP A 186 -5.59 -0.59 31.48
N LYS A 187 -4.71 -1.42 32.06
CA LYS A 187 -5.09 -2.56 32.90
C LYS A 187 -5.74 -2.13 34.22
N ASP A 188 -5.53 -0.88 34.62
CA ASP A 188 -6.06 -0.32 35.87
C ASP A 188 -7.43 0.37 35.67
N LYS A 189 -7.94 0.42 34.44
CA LYS A 189 -9.20 1.11 34.09
C LYS A 189 -10.15 0.24 33.26
N PRO A 190 -10.77 -0.79 33.88
CA PRO A 190 -11.83 -1.55 33.23
C PRO A 190 -13.06 -0.67 32.96
N LEU A 191 -13.76 -0.97 31.86
CA LEU A 191 -15.02 -0.36 31.49
C LEU A 191 -16.15 -0.93 32.35
N PRO A 192 -17.06 -0.09 32.89
CA PRO A 192 -18.05 -0.50 33.87
C PRO A 192 -19.10 -1.50 33.33
N ALA A 193 -19.33 -1.51 32.02
CA ALA A 193 -20.35 -2.37 31.39
C ALA A 193 -19.91 -3.84 31.19
N GLY A 194 -18.64 -4.18 31.44
CA GLY A 194 -18.12 -5.54 31.22
C GLY A 194 -18.31 -6.01 29.76
N ILE A 195 -18.29 -7.33 29.54
CA ILE A 195 -18.70 -7.95 28.27
C ILE A 195 -20.23 -8.17 28.32
N PRO A 196 -20.98 -7.90 27.24
CA PRO A 196 -22.44 -8.09 27.21
C PRO A 196 -22.86 -9.52 27.56
N ALA A 197 -23.92 -9.67 28.36
CA ALA A 197 -24.41 -10.95 28.85
C ALA A 197 -24.84 -11.89 27.70
N GLU A 198 -25.29 -11.32 26.58
CA GLU A 198 -25.66 -12.04 25.36
C GLU A 198 -24.47 -12.81 24.75
N CYS A 199 -23.23 -12.44 25.07
CA CYS A 199 -22.04 -13.17 24.65
C CYS A 199 -21.74 -14.40 25.51
N LEU A 200 -22.29 -14.49 26.73
CA LEU A 200 -21.94 -15.55 27.69
C LEU A 200 -22.22 -16.97 27.17
N PRO A 201 -23.39 -17.28 26.56
CA PRO A 201 -23.65 -18.64 26.07
C PRO A 201 -22.63 -19.14 25.04
N ILE A 202 -22.10 -18.21 24.24
CA ILE A 202 -21.10 -18.50 23.20
C ILE A 202 -19.73 -18.75 23.83
N LEU A 203 -19.37 -17.97 24.85
CA LEU A 203 -18.12 -18.13 25.60
C LEU A 203 -18.13 -19.41 26.45
N GLU A 204 -19.25 -19.74 27.08
CA GLU A 204 -19.45 -21.00 27.81
C GLU A 204 -19.36 -22.21 26.88
N ARG A 205 -19.90 -22.11 25.65
CA ARG A 205 -19.70 -23.11 24.59
C ARG A 205 -18.22 -23.25 24.22
N CYS A 206 -17.48 -22.15 24.15
CA CYS A 206 -16.03 -22.18 23.88
C CYS A 206 -15.25 -22.86 25.02
N LEU A 207 -15.60 -22.61 26.29
CA LEU A 207 -15.01 -23.31 27.45
C LEU A 207 -15.31 -24.81 27.42
N SER A 208 -16.59 -25.16 27.21
CA SER A 208 -17.06 -26.55 27.23
C SER A 208 -16.40 -27.40 26.15
N ASN A 209 -16.15 -26.80 24.98
CA ASN A 209 -15.44 -27.41 23.86
C ASN A 209 -13.91 -27.28 23.94
N GLN A 210 -13.36 -26.79 25.07
CA GLN A 210 -11.91 -26.61 25.28
C GLN A 210 -11.24 -25.73 24.20
N ILE A 211 -12.00 -24.81 23.60
CA ILE A 211 -11.45 -23.80 22.69
C ILE A 211 -10.68 -22.75 23.50
N ILE A 212 -11.18 -22.40 24.67
CA ILE A 212 -10.54 -21.52 25.66
C ILE A 212 -10.49 -22.23 27.00
N ASP A 213 -9.48 -21.90 27.82
CA ASP A 213 -9.34 -22.42 29.18
C ASP A 213 -9.92 -21.46 30.23
N ILE A 214 -9.96 -20.16 29.90
CA ILE A 214 -10.39 -19.07 30.78
C ILE A 214 -11.26 -18.10 29.98
N LEU A 215 -12.30 -17.55 30.61
CA LEU A 215 -13.17 -16.56 29.98
C LEU A 215 -12.38 -15.29 29.60
N PRO A 216 -12.57 -14.76 28.37
CA PRO A 216 -12.03 -13.46 28.00
C PRO A 216 -12.70 -12.36 28.82
N ASP A 217 -11.94 -11.31 29.10
CA ASP A 217 -12.38 -10.12 29.84
C ASP A 217 -12.34 -8.85 28.99
N GLN A 218 -11.95 -8.96 27.72
CA GLN A 218 -11.95 -7.86 26.75
C GLN A 218 -12.68 -8.28 25.47
N LEU A 219 -13.56 -7.40 24.96
CA LEU A 219 -14.23 -7.56 23.68
C LEU A 219 -14.09 -6.29 22.84
N THR A 220 -13.67 -6.46 21.59
CA THR A 220 -13.66 -5.42 20.56
C THR A 220 -14.69 -5.77 19.47
N VAL A 221 -15.70 -4.92 19.30
CA VAL A 221 -16.68 -5.04 18.22
C VAL A 221 -16.29 -4.11 17.08
N ASN A 222 -16.08 -4.67 15.89
CA ASN A 222 -15.78 -3.90 14.68
C ASN A 222 -16.90 -4.09 13.66
N GLN A 223 -17.44 -3.00 13.12
CA GLN A 223 -18.40 -3.04 12.02
C GLN A 223 -17.84 -2.36 10.76
N TYR A 224 -17.89 -3.12 9.67
CA TYR A 224 -17.33 -2.78 8.37
C TYR A 224 -18.46 -2.65 7.35
N GLU A 225 -18.52 -1.52 6.66
CA GLU A 225 -19.33 -1.34 5.47
C GLU A 225 -18.55 -1.77 4.21
N SER A 226 -19.25 -1.92 3.08
CA SER A 226 -18.61 -2.26 1.80
C SER A 226 -17.51 -1.26 1.44
N GLY A 227 -16.33 -1.76 1.07
CA GLY A 227 -15.14 -0.93 0.79
C GLY A 227 -14.26 -0.62 2.00
N GLN A 228 -14.72 -0.90 3.22
CA GLN A 228 -13.94 -0.72 4.44
C GLN A 228 -13.06 -1.93 4.76
N GLY A 229 -12.11 -1.74 5.67
CA GLY A 229 -11.14 -2.77 6.04
C GLY A 229 -10.32 -2.41 7.27
N ILE A 230 -9.37 -3.29 7.61
CA ILE A 230 -8.39 -3.08 8.67
C ILE A 230 -6.99 -3.42 8.13
N PRO A 231 -6.00 -2.52 8.27
CA PRO A 231 -4.64 -2.80 7.85
C PRO A 231 -4.08 -4.07 8.50
N PRO A 232 -3.14 -4.78 7.84
CA PRO A 232 -2.43 -5.90 8.43
C PRO A 232 -1.80 -5.54 9.79
N HIS A 233 -2.06 -6.35 10.81
CA HIS A 233 -1.53 -6.17 12.15
C HIS A 233 -1.43 -7.49 12.92
N ILE A 234 -0.71 -7.43 14.04
CA ILE A 234 -0.64 -8.49 15.05
C ILE A 234 -1.21 -7.89 16.33
N ASP A 235 -2.04 -8.64 17.05
CA ASP A 235 -2.54 -8.19 18.35
C ASP A 235 -1.39 -8.14 19.37
N THR A 236 -1.29 -7.01 20.07
CA THR A 236 -0.20 -6.68 21.01
C THR A 236 0.09 -7.82 21.98
N HIS A 237 1.36 -8.24 22.07
CA HIS A 237 1.74 -9.42 22.84
C HIS A 237 1.66 -9.15 24.34
N SER A 238 2.04 -7.94 24.78
CA SER A 238 1.95 -7.54 26.20
C SER A 238 0.53 -7.28 26.69
N ALA A 239 -0.42 -7.04 25.79
CA ALA A 239 -1.78 -6.64 26.13
C ALA A 239 -2.70 -7.84 26.32
N PHE A 240 -2.57 -8.85 25.47
CA PHE A 240 -3.49 -9.98 25.40
C PHE A 240 -2.78 -11.32 25.54
N GLU A 241 -3.49 -12.31 26.07
CA GLU A 241 -2.98 -13.67 26.19
C GLU A 241 -2.90 -14.40 24.85
N GLU A 242 -2.76 -15.72 24.88
CA GLU A 242 -2.53 -16.53 23.68
C GLU A 242 -3.77 -16.67 22.81
N THR A 243 -4.90 -17.06 23.38
CA THR A 243 -6.08 -17.39 22.57
C THR A 243 -6.87 -16.14 22.23
N ILE A 244 -7.09 -15.91 20.93
CA ILE A 244 -7.92 -14.81 20.41
C ILE A 244 -9.04 -15.41 19.60
N LEU A 245 -10.27 -15.04 19.95
CA LEU A 245 -11.48 -15.47 19.26
C LEU A 245 -12.01 -14.31 18.43
N SER A 246 -12.43 -14.57 17.19
CA SER A 246 -13.08 -13.58 16.33
C SER A 246 -14.31 -14.18 15.68
N LEU A 247 -15.48 -13.89 16.25
CA LEU A 247 -16.78 -14.26 15.70
C LEU A 247 -17.17 -13.29 14.57
N SER A 248 -17.48 -13.82 13.40
CA SER A 248 -17.93 -13.06 12.23
C SER A 248 -19.45 -13.15 12.08
N LEU A 249 -20.12 -12.01 12.00
CA LEU A 249 -21.58 -11.89 11.85
C LEU A 249 -21.94 -10.99 10.66
N GLY A 250 -23.12 -11.21 10.09
CA GLY A 250 -23.61 -10.53 8.90
C GLY A 250 -22.95 -11.05 7.63
N ALA A 251 -22.47 -10.14 6.78
CA ALA A 251 -21.86 -10.53 5.50
C ALA A 251 -20.50 -11.21 5.67
N GLN A 252 -20.20 -12.17 4.79
CA GLN A 252 -18.88 -12.79 4.70
C GLN A 252 -17.80 -11.78 4.29
N THR A 253 -16.55 -12.09 4.58
CA THR A 253 -15.40 -11.32 4.08
C THR A 253 -14.16 -12.19 3.91
N VAL A 254 -13.13 -11.68 3.23
CA VAL A 254 -11.81 -12.30 3.21
C VAL A 254 -10.85 -11.55 4.13
N MET A 255 -10.23 -12.31 5.05
CA MET A 255 -9.13 -11.87 5.90
C MET A 255 -7.81 -12.39 5.33
N ASP A 256 -6.86 -11.48 5.11
CA ASP A 256 -5.54 -11.78 4.59
C ASP A 256 -4.57 -12.00 5.78
N PHE A 257 -3.97 -13.19 5.85
CA PHE A 257 -2.90 -13.56 6.76
C PHE A 257 -1.56 -13.49 6.03
N ARG A 258 -0.58 -12.78 6.59
CA ARG A 258 0.76 -12.65 6.00
C ARG A 258 1.83 -13.06 6.98
N HIS A 259 2.69 -13.97 6.54
CA HIS A 259 3.87 -14.40 7.27
C HIS A 259 5.08 -13.54 6.88
N PRO A 260 6.04 -13.28 7.80
CA PRO A 260 7.22 -12.47 7.51
C PRO A 260 8.13 -12.99 6.38
N ASP A 261 8.06 -14.28 6.04
CA ASP A 261 8.82 -14.87 4.92
C ASP A 261 8.20 -14.62 3.53
N GLY A 262 7.06 -13.93 3.47
CA GLY A 262 6.31 -13.67 2.24
C GLY A 262 5.10 -14.57 2.02
N GLY A 263 4.85 -15.57 2.89
CA GLY A 263 3.65 -16.39 2.85
C GLY A 263 2.37 -15.55 2.97
N LEU A 264 1.38 -15.83 2.12
CA LEU A 264 0.09 -15.13 2.10
C LEU A 264 -1.07 -16.13 2.04
N VAL A 265 -1.92 -16.11 3.05
CA VAL A 265 -3.14 -16.94 3.11
C VAL A 265 -4.36 -16.02 3.13
N ALA A 266 -5.20 -16.08 2.11
CA ALA A 266 -6.45 -15.35 2.04
C ALA A 266 -7.61 -16.25 2.52
N LEU A 267 -8.06 -16.06 3.76
CA LEU A 267 -9.08 -16.89 4.39
C LEU A 267 -10.47 -16.26 4.24
N VAL A 268 -11.42 -17.00 3.69
CA VAL A 268 -12.83 -16.62 3.70
C VAL A 268 -13.39 -16.81 5.11
N LEU A 269 -14.03 -15.77 5.65
CA LEU A 269 -14.74 -15.77 6.92
C LEU A 269 -16.24 -15.67 6.65
N PRO A 270 -16.99 -16.79 6.65
CA PRO A 270 -18.43 -16.78 6.50
C PRO A 270 -19.13 -16.04 7.65
N GLY A 271 -20.38 -15.60 7.42
CA GLY A 271 -21.25 -15.19 8.52
C GLY A 271 -21.48 -16.37 9.48
N ARG A 272 -21.65 -16.07 10.77
CA ARG A 272 -21.81 -17.03 11.87
C ARG A 272 -20.62 -17.97 12.12
N SER A 273 -19.43 -17.62 11.62
CA SER A 273 -18.22 -18.42 11.84
C SER A 273 -17.38 -17.88 13.00
N LEU A 274 -16.72 -18.77 13.75
CA LEU A 274 -15.76 -18.43 14.79
C LEU A 274 -14.33 -18.72 14.31
N LEU A 275 -13.52 -17.67 14.21
CA LEU A 275 -12.09 -17.81 13.96
C LEU A 275 -11.33 -17.87 15.29
N VAL A 276 -10.49 -18.87 15.47
CA VAL A 276 -9.65 -19.10 16.65
C VAL A 276 -8.19 -18.95 16.23
N MET A 277 -7.48 -18.04 16.89
CA MET A 277 -6.05 -17.81 16.68
C MET A 277 -5.29 -18.19 17.95
N LYS A 278 -4.37 -19.16 17.83
CA LYS A 278 -3.43 -19.60 18.87
C LYS A 278 -2.01 -19.72 18.30
N GLY A 279 -1.01 -19.79 19.16
CA GLY A 279 0.39 -20.00 18.76
C GLY A 279 0.86 -19.07 17.63
N GLU A 280 1.45 -19.65 16.59
CA GLU A 280 2.06 -18.93 15.47
C GLU A 280 1.09 -17.98 14.76
N SER A 281 -0.14 -18.43 14.48
CA SER A 281 -1.17 -17.62 13.82
C SER A 281 -1.53 -16.32 14.56
N ARG A 282 -1.35 -16.32 15.90
CA ARG A 282 -1.63 -15.18 16.78
C ARG A 282 -0.40 -14.31 17.05
N TYR A 283 0.79 -14.89 17.14
CA TYR A 283 2.00 -14.17 17.55
C TYR A 283 2.90 -13.73 16.39
N LEU A 284 2.86 -14.43 15.25
CA LEU A 284 3.81 -14.20 14.15
C LEU A 284 3.12 -13.69 12.88
N TRP A 285 1.97 -14.27 12.54
CA TRP A 285 1.22 -13.88 11.36
C TRP A 285 0.52 -12.56 11.57
N THR A 286 0.64 -11.67 10.58
CA THR A 286 -0.18 -10.46 10.54
C THR A 286 -1.52 -10.78 9.88
N HIS A 287 -2.61 -10.24 10.39
CA HIS A 287 -3.94 -10.40 9.82
C HIS A 287 -4.56 -9.05 9.49
N GLY A 288 -5.32 -8.98 8.40
CA GLY A 288 -5.97 -7.76 7.96
C GLY A 288 -7.13 -8.01 7.00
N ILE A 289 -7.98 -7.00 6.82
CA ILE A 289 -9.06 -7.03 5.83
C ILE A 289 -8.77 -5.91 4.84
N THR A 290 -8.36 -6.28 3.63
CA THR A 290 -8.07 -5.30 2.58
C THR A 290 -9.32 -4.45 2.26
N PRO A 291 -9.23 -3.11 2.19
CA PRO A 291 -10.36 -2.25 1.78
C PRO A 291 -10.75 -2.48 0.31
N ARG A 292 -11.84 -3.20 0.06
CA ARG A 292 -12.37 -3.51 -1.27
C ARG A 292 -13.88 -3.74 -1.23
N LYS A 293 -14.55 -3.64 -2.37
CA LYS A 293 -16.01 -3.86 -2.49
C LYS A 293 -16.37 -5.32 -2.78
N CYS A 294 -15.45 -6.07 -3.38
CA CYS A 294 -15.64 -7.47 -3.73
C CYS A 294 -14.42 -8.29 -3.30
N ASP A 295 -14.66 -9.53 -2.91
CA ASP A 295 -13.66 -10.54 -2.60
C ASP A 295 -13.60 -11.59 -3.70
N VAL A 296 -12.41 -12.17 -3.93
CA VAL A 296 -12.25 -13.37 -4.74
C VAL A 296 -12.44 -14.57 -3.82
N VAL A 297 -13.45 -15.39 -4.09
CA VAL A 297 -13.83 -16.54 -3.26
C VAL A 297 -14.00 -17.80 -4.11
N PRO A 298 -13.92 -19.00 -3.52
CA PRO A 298 -14.32 -20.23 -4.19
C PRO A 298 -15.79 -20.17 -4.66
N SER A 299 -16.07 -20.65 -5.86
CA SER A 299 -17.39 -20.74 -6.44
C SER A 299 -18.12 -21.92 -5.81
N CYS A 300 -19.22 -21.63 -5.13
CA CYS A 300 -20.10 -22.65 -4.57
C CYS A 300 -20.90 -23.27 -5.74
N ASP A 301 -20.89 -24.59 -5.87
CA ASP A 301 -21.83 -25.28 -6.76
C ASP A 301 -23.17 -25.45 -5.99
N PRO A 302 -24.31 -24.96 -6.50
CA PRO A 302 -25.59 -25.01 -5.76
C PRO A 302 -26.09 -26.43 -5.41
N GLN A 303 -25.44 -27.49 -5.93
CA GLN A 303 -25.83 -28.89 -5.74
C GLN A 303 -24.93 -29.68 -4.78
N SER A 304 -23.89 -29.08 -4.19
CA SER A 304 -23.00 -29.79 -3.26
C SER A 304 -23.13 -29.23 -1.85
N SER A 305 -23.81 -29.98 -0.98
CA SER A 305 -23.92 -29.74 0.47
C SER A 305 -22.74 -30.30 1.27
N ALA A 306 -21.62 -30.65 0.61
CA ALA A 306 -20.42 -31.17 1.27
C ALA A 306 -19.31 -30.11 1.29
N PRO A 307 -18.49 -30.05 2.36
CA PRO A 307 -17.28 -29.24 2.38
C PRO A 307 -16.36 -29.74 1.26
N VAL A 308 -15.99 -28.85 0.33
CA VAL A 308 -15.04 -29.20 -0.74
C VAL A 308 -13.66 -29.36 -0.09
N PRO A 309 -12.98 -30.52 -0.23
CA PRO A 309 -11.62 -30.69 0.26
C PRO A 309 -10.71 -29.66 -0.42
N THR A 310 -9.82 -29.06 0.35
CA THR A 310 -8.80 -28.12 -0.10
C THR A 310 -7.70 -28.84 -0.89
N ASP A 311 -8.03 -29.32 -2.09
CA ASP A 311 -7.05 -29.81 -3.07
C ASP A 311 -6.81 -28.79 -4.19
N ASN A 312 -5.64 -28.89 -4.82
CA ASN A 312 -5.01 -27.98 -5.81
C ASN A 312 -5.87 -27.62 -7.06
N GLN A 313 -7.12 -28.07 -7.17
CA GLN A 313 -8.06 -27.72 -8.25
C GLN A 313 -8.84 -26.41 -8.02
N THR A 314 -8.69 -25.79 -6.85
CA THR A 314 -9.49 -24.64 -6.36
C THR A 314 -9.39 -23.36 -7.21
N GLN A 315 -8.27 -23.08 -7.89
CA GLN A 315 -8.16 -21.89 -8.74
C GLN A 315 -9.10 -21.92 -9.96
N SER A 316 -9.45 -23.11 -10.46
CA SER A 316 -10.40 -23.27 -11.57
C SER A 316 -11.84 -22.93 -11.18
N ARG A 317 -12.09 -22.69 -9.89
CA ARG A 317 -13.40 -22.44 -9.28
C ARG A 317 -13.41 -21.15 -8.47
N LEU A 318 -12.72 -20.08 -8.88
CA LEU A 318 -12.82 -18.77 -8.20
C LEU A 318 -13.88 -17.87 -8.83
N THR A 319 -14.57 -17.06 -8.02
CA THR A 319 -15.51 -16.01 -8.47
C THR A 319 -15.44 -14.77 -7.58
N LEU A 320 -16.17 -13.71 -7.93
CA LEU A 320 -16.33 -12.51 -7.12
C LEU A 320 -17.53 -12.64 -6.19
N SER A 321 -17.36 -12.26 -4.94
CA SER A 321 -18.43 -12.10 -3.95
C SER A 321 -18.43 -10.67 -3.44
N ARG A 322 -19.60 -10.03 -3.42
CA ARG A 322 -19.76 -8.64 -3.01
C ARG A 322 -19.78 -8.53 -1.49
N ARG A 323 -19.10 -7.53 -0.94
CA ARG A 323 -19.12 -7.27 0.51
C ARG A 323 -20.39 -6.53 0.90
N GLY A 324 -21.11 -7.08 1.86
CA GLY A 324 -22.14 -6.39 2.63
C GLY A 324 -21.60 -5.85 3.96
N THR A 325 -22.50 -5.40 4.83
CA THR A 325 -22.16 -4.99 6.19
C THR A 325 -21.76 -6.21 7.03
N ARG A 326 -20.55 -6.18 7.59
CA ARG A 326 -20.03 -7.23 8.47
C ARG A 326 -19.76 -6.66 9.84
N THR A 327 -20.17 -7.38 10.88
CA THR A 327 -19.79 -7.08 12.26
C THR A 327 -18.96 -8.22 12.82
N SER A 328 -17.88 -7.93 13.54
CA SER A 328 -17.09 -8.96 14.21
C SER A 328 -16.87 -8.66 15.68
N PHE A 329 -16.98 -9.71 16.48
CA PHE A 329 -16.77 -9.69 17.92
C PHE A 329 -15.44 -10.39 18.19
N THR A 330 -14.44 -9.62 18.60
CA THR A 330 -13.11 -10.15 18.90
C THR A 330 -12.92 -10.22 20.41
N PHE A 331 -12.88 -11.43 20.96
CA PHE A 331 -12.73 -11.69 22.39
C PHE A 331 -11.29 -12.03 22.73
N ARG A 332 -10.79 -11.44 23.82
CA ARG A 332 -9.40 -11.55 24.28
C ARG A 332 -9.36 -11.57 25.80
N ARG A 333 -8.34 -12.23 26.34
CA ARG A 333 -7.99 -12.14 27.77
C ARG A 333 -6.86 -11.13 27.93
N ILE A 334 -6.97 -10.21 28.88
CA ILE A 334 -5.89 -9.28 29.23
C ILE A 334 -4.75 -10.05 29.87
N ARG A 335 -3.54 -9.82 29.35
CA ARG A 335 -2.31 -10.37 29.89
C ARG A 335 -1.80 -9.46 31.00
N HIS A 336 -1.49 -10.01 32.18
CA HIS A 336 -0.91 -9.22 33.28
C HIS A 336 0.62 -9.28 33.32
N GLU A 337 1.23 -10.41 32.96
CA GLU A 337 2.68 -10.60 32.95
C GLU A 337 3.33 -10.29 31.58
N PRO A 338 4.63 -9.95 31.52
CA PRO A 338 5.33 -9.79 30.24
C PRO A 338 5.26 -11.05 29.36
N CYS A 339 5.01 -10.88 28.06
CA CYS A 339 4.93 -12.00 27.13
C CYS A 339 6.30 -12.66 26.91
N ARG A 340 6.34 -14.01 26.93
CA ARG A 340 7.53 -14.85 26.67
C ARG A 340 7.30 -15.85 25.53
N CYS A 341 6.54 -15.47 24.51
CA CYS A 341 6.27 -16.32 23.35
C CYS A 341 7.54 -16.69 22.57
N GLY A 342 7.50 -17.77 21.78
CA GLY A 342 8.61 -18.21 20.91
C GLY A 342 8.94 -17.31 19.72
N PHE A 343 8.44 -16.07 19.69
CA PHE A 343 8.55 -15.13 18.57
C PHE A 343 9.11 -13.76 19.03
N PRO A 344 10.33 -13.72 19.59
CA PRO A 344 10.91 -12.49 20.16
C PRO A 344 11.07 -11.38 19.12
N SER A 345 11.28 -11.77 17.85
CA SER A 345 11.48 -10.84 16.74
C SER A 345 10.31 -9.90 16.52
N VAL A 346 9.08 -10.23 16.93
CA VAL A 346 7.86 -9.42 16.79
C VAL A 346 7.16 -9.13 18.12
N CYS A 347 7.69 -9.63 19.23
CA CYS A 347 7.10 -9.50 20.56
C CYS A 347 7.50 -8.18 21.24
N ASP A 348 6.53 -7.33 21.54
CA ASP A 348 6.77 -6.05 22.21
C ASP A 348 7.29 -6.20 23.64
N SER A 349 6.93 -7.26 24.38
CA SER A 349 7.48 -7.50 25.72
C SER A 349 8.94 -7.94 25.74
N GLN A 350 9.40 -8.67 24.70
CA GLN A 350 10.75 -9.23 24.65
C GLN A 350 11.75 -8.31 23.94
N ARG A 351 11.27 -7.46 23.04
CA ARG A 351 12.07 -6.41 22.41
C ARG A 351 12.57 -5.36 23.42
N VAL A 352 11.87 -5.17 24.53
CA VAL A 352 12.23 -4.22 25.60
C VAL A 352 13.50 -4.65 26.36
N SER A 353 13.88 -5.94 26.33
CA SER A 353 15.08 -6.43 27.03
C SER A 353 16.39 -6.35 26.21
N ALA A 354 16.33 -5.97 24.93
CA ALA A 354 17.50 -6.06 24.03
C ALA A 354 18.07 -4.71 23.55
N VAL A 355 17.43 -3.58 23.85
CA VAL A 355 17.95 -2.24 23.54
C VAL A 355 17.48 -1.29 24.65
N PRO A 356 18.36 -0.52 25.32
CA PRO A 356 17.92 0.57 26.17
C PRO A 356 17.00 1.46 25.35
N GLU A 357 15.88 1.93 25.92
CA GLU A 357 15.04 2.94 25.27
C GLU A 357 15.94 4.01 24.65
N PRO A 358 15.84 4.34 23.36
CA PRO A 358 16.41 5.59 22.90
C PRO A 358 15.61 6.67 23.62
N SER A 359 16.19 7.22 24.69
CA SER A 359 15.89 8.58 25.11
C SER A 359 15.69 9.41 23.86
N LEU A 360 14.61 10.19 23.78
CA LEU A 360 14.39 11.17 22.71
C LEU A 360 15.74 11.72 22.27
N PRO A 361 16.13 11.60 20.98
CA PRO A 361 17.47 11.96 20.56
C PRO A 361 17.76 13.37 21.06
N SER A 362 18.73 13.47 21.97
CA SER A 362 19.14 14.74 22.52
C SER A 362 19.58 15.62 21.36
N LEU A 363 19.33 16.93 21.48
CA LEU A 363 19.85 17.87 20.50
C LEU A 363 21.36 17.63 20.35
N PRO A 364 21.88 17.54 19.12
CA PRO A 364 23.28 17.22 18.90
C PRO A 364 24.15 18.31 19.54
N THR A 365 25.11 17.89 20.35
CA THR A 365 26.01 18.82 21.08
C THR A 365 27.32 19.06 20.34
N CYS A 366 27.65 18.20 19.37
CA CYS A 366 28.82 18.32 18.53
C CYS A 366 28.57 17.82 17.09
N HIS A 367 29.54 18.04 16.20
CA HIS A 367 29.45 17.60 14.80
C HIS A 367 29.27 16.08 14.64
N ALA A 368 29.87 15.28 15.52
CA ALA A 368 29.74 13.82 15.46
C ALA A 368 28.31 13.36 15.80
N ASP A 369 27.69 13.96 16.82
CA ASP A 369 26.30 13.69 17.20
C ASP A 369 25.34 14.04 16.06
N ALA A 370 25.54 15.23 15.46
CA ALA A 370 24.74 15.72 14.35
C ALA A 370 24.81 14.76 13.15
N ALA A 371 26.01 14.32 12.78
CA ALA A 371 26.21 13.37 11.69
C ALA A 371 25.59 11.99 11.99
N HIS A 372 25.65 11.52 13.25
CA HIS A 372 25.00 10.28 13.67
C HIS A 372 23.48 10.39 13.58
N LEU A 373 22.90 11.45 14.13
CA LEU A 373 21.46 11.71 14.09
C LEU A 373 20.94 11.72 12.65
N GLU A 374 21.61 12.43 11.75
CA GLU A 374 21.26 12.49 10.34
C GLU A 374 21.43 11.13 9.64
N LYS A 375 22.49 10.39 9.95
CA LYS A 375 22.70 9.03 9.43
C LYS A 375 21.55 8.10 9.80
N GLU A 376 21.09 8.16 11.05
CA GLU A 376 20.04 7.28 11.57
C GLU A 376 18.65 7.69 11.07
N TYR A 377 18.28 8.95 11.27
CA TYR A 377 16.91 9.43 11.11
C TYR A 377 16.67 10.12 9.76
N VAL A 378 17.69 10.28 8.91
CA VAL A 378 17.53 10.80 7.54
C VAL A 378 18.07 9.78 6.54
N HIS A 379 19.37 9.51 6.53
CA HIS A 379 20.03 8.78 5.46
C HIS A 379 19.56 7.33 5.35
N ARG A 380 19.57 6.58 6.48
CA ARG A 380 19.07 5.19 6.51
C ARG A 380 17.60 5.14 6.10
N VAL A 381 16.78 6.04 6.62
CA VAL A 381 15.35 6.08 6.33
C VAL A 381 15.09 6.28 4.83
N TYR A 382 15.67 7.30 4.19
CA TYR A 382 15.44 7.56 2.77
C TYR A 382 15.93 6.43 1.87
N ASN A 383 17.07 5.81 2.21
CA ASN A 383 17.50 4.59 1.51
C ASN A 383 16.48 3.45 1.64
N SER A 384 15.94 3.21 2.84
CA SER A 384 14.95 2.14 3.06
C SER A 384 13.60 2.41 2.41
N ILE A 385 13.17 3.67 2.31
CA ILE A 385 11.85 4.03 1.74
C ILE A 385 11.90 4.47 0.28
N ALA A 386 13.05 4.42 -0.39
CA ALA A 386 13.24 4.96 -1.74
C ALA A 386 12.18 4.50 -2.78
N PRO A 387 11.81 3.20 -2.86
CA PRO A 387 10.77 2.77 -3.81
C PRO A 387 9.40 3.40 -3.54
N HIS A 388 8.98 3.45 -2.26
CA HIS A 388 7.72 4.06 -1.84
C HIS A 388 7.74 5.58 -1.98
N PHE A 389 8.88 6.23 -1.67
CA PHE A 389 9.08 7.66 -1.91
C PHE A 389 8.89 7.98 -3.38
N SER A 390 9.50 7.18 -4.27
CA SER A 390 9.49 7.41 -5.70
C SER A 390 8.09 7.26 -6.32
N SER A 391 7.29 6.28 -5.88
CA SER A 391 5.94 6.06 -6.41
C SER A 391 4.93 7.15 -6.01
N THR A 392 5.13 7.80 -4.86
CA THR A 392 4.18 8.77 -4.30
C THR A 392 4.47 10.22 -4.64
N ARG A 393 5.67 10.55 -5.13
CA ARG A 393 6.15 11.95 -5.27
C ARG A 393 6.75 12.22 -6.65
N HIS A 394 5.90 12.18 -7.68
CA HIS A 394 6.34 12.34 -9.08
C HIS A 394 6.00 13.70 -9.70
N SER A 395 5.06 14.48 -9.15
CA SER A 395 4.62 15.74 -9.77
C SER A 395 5.53 16.93 -9.41
N PRO A 396 6.21 17.54 -10.40
CA PRO A 396 7.02 18.74 -10.17
C PRO A 396 6.18 19.93 -9.69
N TRP A 397 6.78 20.81 -8.89
CA TRP A 397 6.10 22.03 -8.45
C TRP A 397 6.16 23.12 -9.53
N PRO A 398 5.04 23.79 -9.87
CA PRO A 398 5.00 24.72 -11.00
C PRO A 398 6.03 25.85 -10.94
N ARG A 399 6.26 26.44 -9.75
CA ARG A 399 7.23 27.54 -9.58
C ARG A 399 8.68 27.10 -9.79
N VAL A 400 9.03 25.89 -9.33
CA VAL A 400 10.37 25.33 -9.57
C VAL A 400 10.56 25.03 -11.06
N CYS A 401 9.55 24.47 -11.72
CA CYS A 401 9.60 24.27 -13.18
C CYS A 401 9.74 25.60 -13.92
N HIS A 402 8.98 26.63 -13.51
CA HIS A 402 9.06 27.95 -14.13
C HIS A 402 10.46 28.55 -13.99
N PHE A 403 11.06 28.48 -12.80
CA PHE A 403 12.45 28.91 -12.59
C PHE A 403 13.40 28.19 -13.55
N LEU A 404 13.39 26.85 -13.57
CA LEU A 404 14.25 26.04 -14.44
C LEU A 404 14.04 26.34 -15.93
N SER A 405 12.79 26.53 -16.36
CA SER A 405 12.46 26.84 -17.76
C SER A 405 12.73 28.31 -18.14
N SER A 406 12.91 29.20 -17.17
CA SER A 406 13.25 30.61 -17.40
C SER A 406 14.74 30.86 -17.60
N LEU A 407 15.59 29.88 -17.26
CA LEU A 407 17.02 29.98 -17.43
C LEU A 407 17.39 30.06 -18.92
N PRO A 408 18.44 30.82 -19.29
CA PRO A 408 18.92 30.87 -20.66
C PRO A 408 19.24 29.48 -21.22
N PRO A 409 18.95 29.19 -22.49
CA PRO A 409 19.35 27.93 -23.12
C PRO A 409 20.85 27.66 -22.96
N GLY A 410 21.20 26.42 -22.57
CA GLY A 410 22.58 26.01 -22.29
C GLY A 410 23.07 26.31 -20.86
N SER A 411 22.23 26.89 -19.99
CA SER A 411 22.57 27.09 -18.57
C SER A 411 22.82 25.76 -17.86
N MET A 412 23.97 25.64 -17.20
CA MET A 412 24.32 24.48 -16.39
C MET A 412 23.62 24.53 -15.03
N VAL A 413 22.92 23.46 -14.66
CA VAL A 413 22.14 23.41 -13.41
C VAL A 413 22.55 22.22 -12.54
N ALA A 414 22.67 22.44 -11.23
CA ALA A 414 22.82 21.38 -10.24
C ALA A 414 21.54 21.22 -9.41
N ASP A 415 21.00 20.00 -9.36
CA ASP A 415 19.92 19.62 -8.44
C ASP A 415 20.50 18.87 -7.23
N VAL A 416 20.72 19.61 -6.13
CA VAL A 416 21.40 19.11 -4.93
C VAL A 416 20.37 18.59 -3.92
N GLY A 417 20.37 17.28 -3.75
CA GLY A 417 19.32 16.50 -3.10
C GLY A 417 18.16 16.19 -4.06
N CYS A 418 18.49 15.71 -5.26
CA CYS A 418 17.54 15.52 -6.36
C CYS A 418 16.46 14.44 -6.09
N GLY A 419 16.62 13.64 -5.03
CA GLY A 419 15.70 12.57 -4.66
C GLY A 419 15.48 11.58 -5.81
N ASN A 420 14.22 11.38 -6.22
CA ASN A 420 13.85 10.52 -7.34
C ASN A 420 13.98 11.18 -8.72
N GLY A 421 14.66 12.32 -8.82
CA GLY A 421 14.96 13.00 -10.09
C GLY A 421 13.76 13.75 -10.66
N LYS A 422 12.85 14.22 -9.81
CA LYS A 422 11.59 14.87 -10.19
C LYS A 422 11.79 16.08 -11.10
N TYR A 423 12.87 16.84 -10.91
CA TYR A 423 13.17 18.06 -11.67
C TYR A 423 14.18 17.84 -12.81
N LEU A 424 14.88 16.70 -12.82
CA LEU A 424 15.88 16.38 -13.84
C LEU A 424 15.25 16.23 -15.24
N SER A 425 13.96 15.88 -15.33
CA SER A 425 13.25 15.78 -16.60
C SER A 425 12.84 17.12 -17.21
N VAL A 426 12.95 18.23 -16.49
CA VAL A 426 12.55 19.55 -17.00
C VAL A 426 13.50 20.00 -18.10
N ASN A 427 14.79 19.76 -17.94
CA ASN A 427 15.81 20.00 -18.97
C ASN A 427 16.98 18.99 -18.84
N PRO A 428 16.81 17.75 -19.31
CA PRO A 428 17.70 16.64 -18.98
C PRO A 428 19.13 16.76 -19.55
N GLU A 429 19.34 17.65 -20.53
CA GLU A 429 20.66 17.82 -21.17
C GLU A 429 21.60 18.72 -20.36
N VAL A 430 21.08 19.53 -19.44
CA VAL A 430 21.86 20.56 -18.73
C VAL A 430 21.76 20.50 -17.21
N ILE A 431 20.98 19.55 -16.67
CA ILE A 431 20.83 19.36 -15.22
C ILE A 431 21.58 18.10 -14.77
N VAL A 432 22.48 18.27 -13.80
CA VAL A 432 23.11 17.16 -13.09
C VAL A 432 22.52 17.08 -11.68
N GLY A 433 22.11 15.88 -11.27
CA GLY A 433 21.53 15.63 -9.95
C GLY A 433 22.49 14.93 -9.00
N CYS A 434 22.41 15.23 -7.71
CA CYS A 434 23.05 14.41 -6.69
C CYS A 434 22.18 14.24 -5.45
N ASP A 435 22.35 13.13 -4.75
CA ASP A 435 21.63 12.81 -3.52
C ASP A 435 22.48 11.89 -2.64
N ARG A 436 22.29 11.96 -1.33
CA ARG A 436 23.00 11.10 -0.38
C ARG A 436 22.53 9.65 -0.46
N SER A 437 21.27 9.44 -0.86
CA SER A 437 20.63 8.14 -0.95
C SER A 437 21.03 7.42 -2.23
N SER A 438 21.87 6.39 -2.10
CA SER A 438 22.23 5.51 -3.21
C SER A 438 21.02 4.83 -3.85
N ALA A 439 19.99 4.50 -3.06
CA ALA A 439 18.77 3.88 -3.58
C ALA A 439 17.94 4.84 -4.45
N LEU A 440 17.88 6.13 -4.12
CA LEU A 440 17.21 7.14 -4.95
C LEU A 440 18.02 7.47 -6.21
N ILE A 441 19.34 7.51 -6.11
CA ILE A 441 20.24 7.69 -7.26
C ILE A 441 20.13 6.53 -8.25
N GLN A 442 20.03 5.29 -7.76
CA GLN A 442 19.79 4.12 -8.62
C GLN A 442 18.49 4.27 -9.44
N ILE A 443 17.40 4.73 -8.82
CA ILE A 443 16.13 5.00 -9.51
C ILE A 443 16.29 6.07 -10.60
N CYS A 444 17.09 7.11 -10.34
CA CYS A 444 17.36 8.17 -11.32
C CYS A 444 18.22 7.66 -12.49
N ALA A 445 19.23 6.84 -12.20
CA ALA A 445 20.10 6.23 -13.21
C ALA A 445 19.30 5.30 -14.13
N GLU A 446 18.38 4.50 -13.58
CA GLU A 446 17.47 3.64 -14.36
C GLU A 446 16.54 4.44 -15.28
N ARG A 447 16.29 5.72 -14.98
CA ARG A 447 15.54 6.66 -15.83
C ARG A 447 16.42 7.38 -16.86
N GLY A 448 17.73 7.12 -16.87
CA GLY A 448 18.68 7.71 -17.81
C GLY A 448 19.15 9.12 -17.45
N PHE A 449 18.99 9.57 -16.21
CA PHE A 449 19.46 10.90 -15.79
C PHE A 449 20.95 10.91 -15.43
N GLN A 450 21.59 12.08 -15.59
CA GLN A 450 22.97 12.30 -15.16
C GLN A 450 23.00 12.57 -13.64
N VAL A 451 23.35 11.54 -12.87
CA VAL A 451 23.29 11.59 -11.41
C VAL A 451 24.46 10.90 -10.72
N PHE A 452 24.76 11.32 -9.50
CA PHE A 452 25.78 10.68 -8.66
C PHE A 452 25.44 10.76 -7.16
N VAL A 453 26.01 9.86 -6.36
CA VAL A 453 25.83 9.86 -4.90
C VAL A 453 26.77 10.88 -4.28
N SER A 454 26.24 11.81 -3.47
CA SER A 454 27.05 12.83 -2.80
C SER A 454 26.42 13.34 -1.50
N ASP A 455 27.26 13.89 -0.63
CA ASP A 455 26.83 14.70 0.51
C ASP A 455 26.68 16.16 0.07
N ALA A 456 25.57 16.82 0.41
CA ALA A 456 25.34 18.23 0.06
C ALA A 456 26.20 19.20 0.89
N LEU A 457 26.90 18.70 1.91
CA LEU A 457 27.89 19.46 2.68
C LEU A 457 29.28 19.49 2.03
N MET A 458 29.52 18.65 1.02
CA MET A 458 30.78 18.60 0.29
C MET A 458 30.55 17.99 -1.10
N LEU A 459 30.37 18.84 -2.09
CA LEU A 459 30.06 18.42 -3.46
C LEU A 459 31.34 18.26 -4.29
N PRO A 460 31.58 17.10 -4.93
CA PRO A 460 32.73 16.84 -5.80
C PRO A 460 32.57 17.51 -7.18
N LEU A 461 32.16 18.78 -7.17
CA LEU A 461 31.93 19.60 -8.35
C LEU A 461 32.77 20.88 -8.24
N HIS A 462 33.26 21.36 -9.37
CA HIS A 462 34.08 22.57 -9.42
C HIS A 462 33.29 23.79 -8.96
N SER A 463 33.98 24.70 -8.26
CA SER A 463 33.42 25.99 -7.88
C SER A 463 33.11 26.83 -9.12
N ALA A 464 32.16 27.76 -9.02
CA ALA A 464 31.82 28.72 -10.08
C ALA A 464 31.60 28.09 -11.47
N SER A 465 30.91 26.95 -11.51
CA SER A 465 30.70 26.16 -12.73
C SER A 465 29.24 26.11 -13.17
N PHE A 466 28.29 26.44 -12.29
CA PHE A 466 26.86 26.36 -12.55
C PHE A 466 26.23 27.74 -12.65
N ASP A 467 25.27 27.87 -13.56
CA ASP A 467 24.46 29.08 -13.74
C ASP A 467 23.29 29.10 -12.76
N ALA A 468 22.78 27.91 -12.40
CA ALA A 468 21.80 27.77 -11.35
C ALA A 468 22.01 26.53 -10.48
N CYS A 469 21.52 26.59 -9.24
CA CYS A 469 21.40 25.44 -8.36
C CYS A 469 19.98 25.40 -7.80
N ILE A 470 19.45 24.20 -7.59
CA ILE A 470 18.23 24.01 -6.83
C ILE A 470 18.49 23.07 -5.66
N SER A 471 17.84 23.34 -4.53
CA SER A 471 17.83 22.43 -3.39
C SER A 471 16.42 22.41 -2.79
N ILE A 472 15.66 21.39 -3.15
CA ILE A 472 14.22 21.35 -2.91
C ILE A 472 13.90 20.31 -1.84
N ALA A 473 13.46 20.77 -0.67
CA ALA A 473 13.12 19.93 0.47
C ALA A 473 14.30 19.10 1.00
N VAL A 474 15.48 19.72 1.12
CA VAL A 474 16.73 19.05 1.53
C VAL A 474 17.31 19.64 2.81
N ILE A 475 17.52 20.95 2.86
CA ILE A 475 18.33 21.60 3.92
C ILE A 475 17.75 21.41 5.32
N HIS A 476 16.43 21.26 5.44
CA HIS A 476 15.77 20.95 6.71
C HIS A 476 16.15 19.58 7.31
N HIS A 477 16.86 18.73 6.57
CA HIS A 477 17.37 17.47 7.10
C HIS A 477 18.67 17.61 7.90
N PHE A 478 19.36 18.74 7.81
CA PHE A 478 20.56 18.98 8.60
C PHE A 478 20.20 19.44 10.01
N SER A 479 20.80 18.75 10.99
CA SER A 479 20.40 18.80 12.39
C SER A 479 20.83 20.07 13.11
N THR A 480 21.97 20.66 12.73
CA THR A 480 22.45 21.92 13.31
C THR A 480 22.42 23.08 12.30
N GLN A 481 22.39 24.31 12.81
CA GLN A 481 22.41 25.51 11.97
C GLN A 481 23.71 25.59 11.15
N GLU A 482 24.85 25.21 11.73
CA GLU A 482 26.15 25.24 11.05
C GLU A 482 26.17 24.32 9.84
N ARG A 483 25.54 23.14 9.95
CA ARG A 483 25.42 22.18 8.84
C ARG A 483 24.44 22.68 7.78
N ARG A 484 23.31 23.27 8.18
CA ARG A 484 22.39 23.94 7.24
C ARG A 484 23.09 25.06 6.47
N LEU A 485 23.86 25.90 7.16
CA LEU A 485 24.65 26.97 6.56
C LEU A 485 25.75 26.43 5.64
N ALA A 486 26.44 25.35 6.01
CA ALA A 486 27.43 24.69 5.17
C ALA A 486 26.82 24.15 3.86
N ALA A 487 25.61 23.58 3.90
CA ALA A 487 24.89 23.16 2.70
C ALA A 487 24.60 24.34 1.76
N VAL A 488 24.12 25.47 2.30
CA VAL A 488 23.88 26.67 1.49
C VAL A 488 25.19 27.23 0.92
N ARG A 489 26.29 27.20 1.71
CA ARG A 489 27.62 27.61 1.22
C ARG A 489 28.09 26.75 0.05
N GLU A 490 27.87 25.44 0.07
CA GLU A 490 28.21 24.58 -1.05
C GLU A 490 27.40 24.93 -2.31
N LEU A 491 26.09 25.21 -2.18
CA LEU A 491 25.28 25.69 -3.31
C LEU A 491 25.88 26.96 -3.93
N VAL A 492 26.20 27.95 -3.09
CA VAL A 492 26.80 29.23 -3.52
C VAL A 492 28.20 29.04 -4.10
N ARG A 493 28.98 28.09 -3.59
CA ARG A 493 30.31 27.77 -4.12
C ARG A 493 30.22 27.30 -5.57
N LEU A 494 29.21 26.48 -5.91
CA LEU A 494 29.00 25.98 -7.27
C LEU A 494 28.60 27.07 -8.27
N LEU A 495 27.90 28.10 -7.81
CA LEU A 495 27.41 29.18 -8.68
C LEU A 495 28.53 30.06 -9.22
N LYS A 496 28.43 30.42 -10.49
CA LYS A 496 29.16 31.55 -11.09
C LYS A 496 28.69 32.87 -10.47
N PRO A 497 29.49 33.96 -10.53
CA PRO A 497 28.96 35.30 -10.27
C PRO A 497 27.75 35.59 -11.18
N GLY A 498 26.67 36.11 -10.61
CA GLY A 498 25.35 36.27 -11.24
C GLY A 498 24.48 34.99 -11.27
N GLY A 499 25.04 33.84 -10.89
CA GLY A 499 24.30 32.58 -10.81
C GLY A 499 23.32 32.55 -9.64
N GLN A 500 22.26 31.75 -9.75
CA GLN A 500 21.14 31.76 -8.81
C GLN A 500 20.88 30.39 -8.14
N ALA A 501 20.65 30.40 -6.83
CA ALA A 501 20.22 29.23 -6.06
C ALA A 501 18.75 29.36 -5.62
N LEU A 502 17.92 28.39 -5.98
CA LEU A 502 16.54 28.28 -5.48
C LEU A 502 16.45 27.22 -4.39
N ILE A 503 16.08 27.64 -3.18
CA ILE A 503 16.05 26.79 -1.99
C ILE A 503 14.64 26.70 -1.45
N TYR A 504 14.14 25.48 -1.23
CA TYR A 504 12.85 25.22 -0.59
C TYR A 504 13.04 24.39 0.68
N VAL A 505 12.50 24.85 1.80
CA VAL A 505 12.54 24.15 3.09
C VAL A 505 11.16 24.08 3.74
N TRP A 506 10.92 23.06 4.56
CA TRP A 506 9.62 22.90 5.20
C TRP A 506 9.36 24.03 6.20
N ALA A 507 8.22 24.70 6.03
CA ALA A 507 7.79 25.77 6.93
C ALA A 507 7.23 25.20 8.24
N TYR A 508 7.48 25.90 9.33
CA TYR A 508 6.84 25.63 10.61
C TYR A 508 5.34 25.91 10.53
N GLU A 509 4.94 26.94 9.78
CA GLU A 509 3.59 27.47 9.66
C GLU A 509 2.70 26.69 8.68
N GLN A 510 3.05 25.44 8.33
CA GLN A 510 2.29 24.62 7.40
C GLN A 510 0.81 24.47 7.82
N GLU A 511 -0.09 24.80 6.89
CA GLU A 511 -1.53 24.61 7.05
C GLU A 511 -2.10 23.71 5.94
N TYR A 512 -2.98 22.78 6.32
CA TYR A 512 -3.77 21.97 5.41
C TYR A 512 -5.25 22.12 5.76
N ASN A 513 -6.09 22.54 4.81
CA ASN A 513 -7.52 22.84 5.03
C ASN A 513 -7.78 23.82 6.20
N LYS A 514 -7.01 24.92 6.28
CA LYS A 514 -7.09 25.92 7.38
C LYS A 514 -6.85 25.33 8.78
N GLN A 515 -6.19 24.17 8.85
CA GLN A 515 -5.73 23.59 10.11
C GLN A 515 -4.21 23.47 10.08
N ARG A 516 -3.58 23.91 11.17
CA ARG A 516 -2.15 23.72 11.40
C ARG A 516 -1.76 22.23 11.29
N SER A 517 -0.62 21.98 10.67
CA SER A 517 -0.04 20.65 10.48
C SER A 517 0.02 19.85 11.78
N LYS A 518 -0.17 18.52 11.67
CA LYS A 518 -0.30 17.61 12.82
C LYS A 518 0.87 17.68 13.81
N TYR A 519 2.09 17.97 13.30
CA TYR A 519 3.32 18.15 14.09
C TYR A 519 3.24 19.31 15.09
N LEU A 520 2.46 20.36 14.80
CA LEU A 520 2.27 21.52 15.68
C LEU A 520 1.26 21.26 16.80
N LYS A 521 0.41 20.23 16.68
CA LYS A 521 -0.60 19.89 17.69
C LYS A 521 0.02 19.13 18.87
N GLU A 522 1.21 18.55 18.71
CA GLU A 522 1.88 17.72 19.71
C GLU A 522 2.70 18.53 20.75
N GLN A 523 3.04 19.80 20.52
CA GLN A 523 3.84 20.61 21.46
C GLN A 523 3.11 21.01 22.77
N LYS A 524 1.78 20.88 22.85
CA LYS A 524 1.02 21.20 24.09
C LYS A 524 0.87 20.03 25.07
N ASN A 525 1.26 18.81 24.70
CA ASN A 525 1.22 17.64 25.58
C ASN A 525 2.58 16.93 25.52
N ILE A 526 3.61 17.53 26.14
CA ILE A 526 4.88 16.85 26.39
C ILE A 526 4.70 16.00 27.66
N GLN A 527 3.98 14.90 27.52
CA GLN A 527 4.10 13.70 28.33
C GLN A 527 3.36 12.57 27.61
N CYS A 528 3.99 11.39 27.58
CA CYS A 528 3.59 10.14 26.95
C CYS A 528 3.88 9.97 25.44
N VAL A 529 5.09 9.48 25.17
CA VAL A 529 5.43 8.70 23.98
C VAL A 529 5.13 7.23 24.27
N SER A 530 4.31 6.58 23.45
CA SER A 530 4.50 5.16 23.10
C SER A 530 3.67 4.84 21.85
N LYS A 531 4.33 4.40 20.77
CA LYS A 531 3.68 3.98 19.51
C LYS A 531 3.84 2.47 19.33
N LEU A 532 2.77 1.79 19.68
CA LEU A 532 2.41 0.39 19.47
C LEU A 532 2.22 -0.17 18.05
N ARG A 533 2.67 0.43 16.94
CA ARG A 533 2.12 0.07 15.60
C ARG A 533 2.72 -1.20 14.98
N SER A 534 1.83 -1.98 14.37
CA SER A 534 2.05 -3.20 13.58
C SER A 534 3.16 -3.09 12.54
N SER A 535 3.51 -4.21 11.90
CA SER A 535 4.53 -4.48 10.87
C SER A 535 4.69 -3.49 9.69
N VAL A 536 4.11 -2.31 9.74
CA VAL A 536 4.66 -1.11 9.11
C VAL A 536 5.93 -0.74 9.87
N THR A 537 7.10 -0.90 9.25
CA THR A 537 8.32 -0.30 9.78
C THR A 537 8.09 1.21 9.91
N VAL A 538 7.88 1.68 11.14
CA VAL A 538 7.69 3.09 11.44
C VAL A 538 9.07 3.72 11.49
N PHE A 539 9.41 4.48 10.46
CA PHE A 539 10.62 5.26 10.45
C PHE A 539 10.39 6.61 11.12
N HIS A 540 11.15 6.87 12.19
CA HIS A 540 11.28 8.22 12.74
C HIS A 540 12.19 9.02 11.82
N ARG A 541 11.76 10.23 11.46
CA ARG A 541 12.49 11.10 10.54
C ARG A 541 12.77 12.43 11.19
N TYR A 542 14.00 12.91 11.06
CA TYR A 542 14.39 14.23 11.53
C TYR A 542 14.04 15.31 10.49
N TYR A 543 13.47 16.42 10.98
CA TYR A 543 13.22 17.65 10.24
C TYR A 543 13.45 18.86 11.15
N HIS A 544 14.19 19.84 10.64
CA HIS A 544 14.19 21.20 11.14
C HIS A 544 13.09 22.00 10.40
N LEU A 545 12.03 22.37 11.09
CA LEU A 545 10.96 23.19 10.50
C LEU A 545 11.34 24.67 10.60
N PHE A 546 11.48 25.32 9.45
CA PHE A 546 11.91 26.72 9.38
C PHE A 546 10.77 27.66 9.74
N GLN A 547 11.05 28.65 10.58
CA GLN A 547 10.11 29.75 10.84
C GLN A 547 10.23 30.83 9.75
N GLN A 548 9.21 31.68 9.64
CA GLN A 548 9.25 32.85 8.76
C GLN A 548 10.53 33.68 9.00
N GLY A 549 11.26 34.01 7.93
CA GLY A 549 12.48 34.82 8.01
C GLY A 549 13.75 34.03 8.35
N GLU A 550 13.64 32.79 8.81
CA GLU A 550 14.80 32.00 9.25
C GLU A 550 15.70 31.60 8.07
N LEU A 551 15.11 31.18 6.94
CA LEU A 551 15.88 30.76 5.76
C LEU A 551 16.61 31.95 5.13
N GLU A 552 15.94 33.09 5.05
CA GLU A 552 16.47 34.37 4.56
C GLU A 552 17.67 34.80 5.40
N HIS A 553 17.53 34.75 6.72
CA HIS A 553 18.61 35.06 7.64
C HIS A 553 19.79 34.10 7.48
N LEU A 554 19.52 32.80 7.38
CA LEU A 554 20.55 31.78 7.15
C LEU A 554 21.34 32.05 5.86
N CYS A 555 20.65 32.34 4.75
CA CYS A 555 21.29 32.69 3.48
C CYS A 555 22.08 33.99 3.58
N GLY A 556 21.57 35.00 4.30
CA GLY A 556 22.23 36.29 4.52
C GLY A 556 23.52 36.24 5.34
N GLN A 557 23.81 35.13 6.03
CA GLN A 557 25.08 34.91 6.73
C GLN A 557 26.24 34.55 5.78
N ILE A 558 25.97 34.32 4.50
CA ILE A 558 26.98 34.00 3.50
C ILE A 558 27.48 35.31 2.88
N THR A 559 28.80 35.44 2.76
CA THR A 559 29.42 36.58 2.07
C THR A 559 29.30 36.45 0.56
N GLY A 560 29.06 37.55 -0.15
CA GLY A 560 29.01 37.55 -1.62
C GLY A 560 27.70 37.00 -2.19
N VAL A 561 26.60 37.06 -1.43
CA VAL A 561 25.26 36.70 -1.91
C VAL A 561 24.25 37.80 -1.64
N LYS A 562 23.23 37.84 -2.49
CA LYS A 562 22.06 38.71 -2.35
C LYS A 562 20.80 37.84 -2.36
N VAL A 563 19.92 38.05 -1.38
CA VAL A 563 18.58 37.43 -1.39
C VAL A 563 17.70 38.25 -2.32
N GLU A 564 17.34 37.69 -3.48
CA GLU A 564 16.50 38.37 -4.48
C GLU A 564 15.02 38.33 -4.09
N SER A 565 14.57 37.19 -3.58
CA SER A 565 13.20 37.04 -3.11
C SER A 565 13.09 35.98 -2.03
N SER A 566 12.14 36.19 -1.13
CA SER A 566 11.66 35.19 -0.21
C SER A 566 10.14 35.15 -0.22
N TYR A 567 9.57 33.94 -0.19
CA TYR A 567 8.14 33.73 -0.20
C TYR A 567 7.75 32.38 0.41
N HIS A 568 6.47 32.27 0.76
CA HIS A 568 5.87 31.02 1.20
C HIS A 568 5.18 30.31 0.01
N ASP A 569 5.43 29.02 -0.18
CA ASP A 569 4.83 28.22 -1.26
C ASP A 569 4.47 26.80 -0.78
N GLN A 570 3.19 26.47 -0.81
CA GLN A 570 2.65 25.14 -0.47
C GLN A 570 3.19 24.53 0.84
N GLY A 571 3.36 25.35 1.88
CA GLY A 571 3.88 24.89 3.18
C GLY A 571 5.40 24.85 3.28
N ASN A 572 6.09 25.58 2.40
CA ASN A 572 7.55 25.72 2.40
C ASN A 572 7.92 27.20 2.45
N TRP A 573 9.03 27.49 3.12
CA TRP A 573 9.75 28.74 2.94
C TRP A 573 10.73 28.58 1.79
N CYS A 574 10.72 29.57 0.90
CA CYS A 574 11.43 29.52 -0.37
C CYS A 574 12.27 30.78 -0.52
N VAL A 575 13.55 30.62 -0.84
CA VAL A 575 14.46 31.74 -1.06
C VAL A 575 15.17 31.56 -2.39
N LEU A 576 15.19 32.64 -3.19
CA LEU A 576 16.05 32.78 -4.35
C LEU A 576 17.25 33.65 -3.97
N VAL A 577 18.44 33.07 -4.07
CA VAL A 577 19.71 33.74 -3.77
C VAL A 577 20.49 33.92 -5.06
N GLU A 578 21.07 35.09 -5.28
CA GLU A 578 22.03 35.36 -6.35
C GLU A 578 23.44 35.50 -5.76
N LYS A 579 24.44 34.92 -6.42
CA LYS A 579 25.84 35.13 -6.06
C LYS A 579 26.35 36.43 -6.69
N THR A 580 26.78 37.38 -5.88
CA THR A 580 27.20 38.70 -6.37
C THR A 580 28.69 38.80 -6.71
N ALA A 581 29.52 37.91 -6.16
CA ALA A 581 30.98 37.91 -6.34
C ALA A 581 31.57 36.50 -6.36
#